data_AF-A0A165NM83-F1
#
_entry.id   AF-A0A165NM83-F1
#
_cell.length_a   1.000
_cell.length_b   1.000
_cell.length_c   1.000
_cell.angle_alpha   90.00
_cell.angle_beta   90.00
_cell.angle_gamma   90.00
#
_symmetry.space_group_name_H-M   'P 1'
#
loop_
_entity.id
_entity.type
_entity.pdbx_description
1 polymer ?
#
loop_
_entity_poly.entity_id
_entity_poly.type
_entity_poly.pdbx_seq_one_letter_code
_entity_poly.pdbx_strand_id
1 'polypeptide(L)' 'SFFLNSGATAHISPKHSDFCKLHPVPPSAIKGIGGSTIQVISVGKIKLLIVRGVHLT' A
#
# COMPACT_ATOMS: atom_id res chain seq x y z
N SER A 1 -11.28 -2.26 -5.70
CA SER A 1 -10.96 -1.07 -6.51
C SER A 1 -9.74 -0.41 -5.89
N PHE A 2 -8.81 0.11 -6.69
CA PHE A 2 -7.63 0.82 -6.24
C PHE A 2 -7.40 2.04 -7.15
N PHE A 3 -6.61 3.00 -6.68
CA PHE A 3 -6.28 4.21 -7.44
C PHE A 3 -4.83 4.17 -7.88
N LEU A 4 -4.59 4.43 -9.16
CA LEU A 4 -3.26 4.68 -9.69
C LEU A 4 -2.96 6.18 -9.53
N ASN A 5 -1.97 6.49 -8.71
CA ASN A 5 -1.54 7.86 -8.45
C ASN A 5 -0.04 7.95 -8.72
N SER A 6 0.35 8.68 -9.78
CA SER A 6 1.76 8.88 -10.14
C SER A 6 2.54 9.70 -9.11
N GLY A 7 1.85 10.48 -8.27
CA GLY A 7 2.45 11.21 -7.15
C GLY A 7 2.60 10.36 -5.88
N ALA A 8 2.06 9.14 -5.84
CA ALA A 8 2.24 8.24 -4.71
C ALA A 8 3.53 7.42 -4.87
N THR A 9 4.35 7.38 -3.82
CA THR A 9 5.60 6.60 -3.79
C THR A 9 5.42 5.16 -3.30
N ALA A 10 4.26 4.85 -2.73
CA ALA A 10 3.93 3.53 -2.21
C ALA A 10 2.42 3.25 -2.33
N HIS A 11 2.08 1.97 -2.50
CA HIS A 11 0.70 1.50 -2.34
C HIS A 11 0.37 1.38 -0.85
N ILE A 12 -0.75 1.96 -0.44
CA ILE A 12 -1.23 1.90 0.95
C ILE A 12 -2.63 1.31 0.93
N SER A 13 -2.85 0.29 1.75
CA SER A 13 -4.18 -0.28 1.98
C SER A 13 -4.45 -0.40 3.48
N PRO A 14 -5.65 0.00 3.97
CA PRO A 14 -6.07 -0.25 5.35
C PRO A 14 -6.56 -1.68 5.57
N LYS A 15 -6.63 -2.53 4.54
CA LYS A 15 -7.18 -3.88 4.61
C LYS A 15 -6.09 -4.94 4.61
N HIS A 16 -5.99 -5.69 5.69
CA HIS A 16 -5.03 -6.80 5.80
C HIS A 16 -5.24 -7.86 4.70
N SER A 17 -6.48 -8.08 4.25
CA SER A 17 -6.83 -9.05 3.20
C SER A 17 -6.26 -8.71 1.82
N ASP A 18 -5.84 -7.47 1.59
CA ASP A 18 -5.26 -7.07 0.31
C ASP A 18 -3.83 -7.62 0.14
N PHE A 19 -3.19 -8.04 1.23
CA PHE A 19 -1.82 -8.52 1.23
C PHE A 19 -1.78 -10.06 1.22
N CYS A 20 -1.01 -10.63 0.30
CA CYS A 20 -0.74 -12.07 0.28
C CYS A 20 0.40 -12.48 1.24
N LYS A 21 1.24 -11.52 1.61
CA LYS A 21 2.23 -11.64 2.69
C LYS A 21 2.28 -10.30 3.41
N LEU A 22 2.28 -10.32 4.73
CA LEU A 22 2.40 -9.13 5.55
C LEU A 22 3.35 -9.43 6.72
N HIS A 23 4.23 -8.49 7.03
CA HIS A 23 5.16 -8.60 8.14
C HIS A 23 5.11 -7.31 8.97
N PRO A 24 4.97 -7.41 10.31
CA PRO A 24 5.04 -6.26 11.19
C PRO A 24 6.35 -5.51 11.05
N VAL A 25 6.30 -4.19 11.17
CA VAL A 25 7.48 -3.31 11.22
C VAL A 25 7.32 -2.33 12.38
N PRO A 26 8.42 -1.77 12.93
CA PRO A 26 8.32 -0.65 13.86
C PRO A 26 7.48 0.48 13.24
N PRO A 27 6.61 1.17 14.02
CA PRO A 27 5.78 2.25 13.51
C PRO A 27 6.60 3.29 12.76
N SER A 28 6.27 3.50 11.49
CA SER A 28 6.97 4.45 10.61
C SER A 28 6.00 5.44 10.00
N ALA A 29 6.41 6.71 9.98
CA ALA A 29 5.60 7.82 9.50
C ALA A 29 5.60 7.90 7.96
N ILE A 30 4.42 7.89 7.36
CA ILE A 30 4.23 8.24 5.94
C ILE A 30 3.56 9.60 5.87
N LYS A 31 4.22 10.53 5.17
CA LYS A 31 3.72 11.90 4.95
C LYS A 31 2.71 11.94 3.81
N GLY A 32 1.62 12.66 4.03
CA GLY A 32 0.59 12.96 3.06
C GLY A 32 0.53 14.46 2.74
N ILE A 33 -0.60 14.87 2.15
CA ILE A 33 -0.86 16.25 1.74
C ILE A 33 -1.11 17.13 2.98
N GLY A 34 -0.66 18.40 2.92
CA GLY A 34 -0.94 19.39 3.97
C GLY A 34 -0.29 19.08 5.32
N GLY A 35 0.81 18.31 5.34
CA GLY A 35 1.49 17.90 6.57
C GLY A 35 0.83 16.74 7.30
N SER A 36 -0.25 16.16 6.75
CA SER A 36 -0.85 14.94 7.30
C SER A 36 0.16 13.80 7.36
N THR A 37 0.02 12.93 8.37
CA THR A 37 0.90 11.78 8.56
C THR A 37 0.09 10.58 9.03
N ILE A 38 0.42 9.39 8.52
CA ILE A 38 -0.09 8.11 9.03
C ILE A 38 1.07 7.27 9.56
N GLN A 39 0.78 6.37 10.50
CA GLN A 39 1.75 5.40 11.02
C GLN A 39 1.53 4.04 10.37
N VAL A 40 2.55 3.53 9.68
CA VAL A 40 2.56 2.18 9.14
C VAL A 40 3.14 1.22 10.18
N ILE A 41 2.39 0.16 10.46
CA ILE A 41 2.74 -0.88 11.43
C ILE A 41 3.13 -2.21 10.76
N SER A 42 2.95 -2.33 9.44
CA SER A 42 3.24 -3.56 8.69
C SER A 42 3.50 -3.26 7.21
N VAL A 43 4.38 -4.04 6.59
CA VAL A 43 4.70 -3.96 5.15
C VAL A 43 4.50 -5.34 4.54
N GLY A 44 4.01 -5.38 3.30
CA GLY A 44 3.62 -6.63 2.66
C GLY A 44 3.69 -6.63 1.16
N LYS A 45 3.42 -7.81 0.59
CA LYS A 45 3.26 -8.02 -0.85
C LYS A 45 1.78 -8.06 -1.20
N ILE A 46 1.41 -7.27 -2.19
CA ILE A 46 0.08 -7.27 -2.81
C ILE A 46 0.20 -7.89 -4.21
N LYS A 47 -0.88 -8.51 -4.69
CA LYS A 47 -1.02 -8.90 -6.09
C LYS A 47 -2.15 -8.07 -6.70
N LEU A 48 -1.79 -7.07 -7.50
CA LEU A 48 -2.77 -6.19 -8.14
C LEU A 48 -3.08 -6.71 -9.55
N LEU A 49 -4.34 -7.03 -9.80
CA LEU A 49 -4.86 -7.29 -11.13
C LEU A 49 -5.20 -5.95 -11.79
N ILE A 50 -4.39 -5.51 -12.75
CA ILE A 50 -4.55 -4.16 -13.35
C ILE A 50 -5.38 -4.21 -14.64
N VAL A 51 -5.32 -5.31 -15.39
CA VAL A 51 -6.14 -5.61 -16.58
C VAL A 51 -6.34 -7.13 -16.65
N ARG A 52 -7.33 -7.65 -17.40
CA ARG A 52 -7.59 -9.11 -17.52
C ARG A 52 -6.29 -9.89 -17.78
N GLY A 53 -5.77 -10.55 -16.73
CA GLY A 53 -4.59 -11.43 -16.78
C GLY A 53 -3.25 -10.81 -16.36
N VAL A 54 -3.12 -9.48 -16.26
CA VAL A 54 -1.83 -8.82 -15.95
C VAL A 54 -1.74 -8.49 -14.45
N HIS A 55 -0.70 -9.03 -13.81
CA HIS A 55 -0.41 -8.81 -12.40
C HIS A 55 0.82 -7.92 -12.23
N LEU A 56 0.70 -6.90 -11.37
CA LEU A 56 1.86 -6.17 -10.86
C LEU A 56 2.23 -6.77 -9.50
N THR A 57 3.51 -7.08 -9.31
CA THR A 57 4.10 -7.61 -8.07
C THR A 57 5.11 -6.65 -7.48
#